data_AF-A0A3C0BVJ9-F1
#
_entry.id   AF-A0A3C0BVJ9-F1
#
_cell.length_a   1.000
_cell.length_b   1.000
_cell.length_c   1.000
_cell.angle_alpha   90.00
_cell.angle_beta   90.00
_cell.angle_gamma   90.00
#
_symmetry.space_group_name_H-M   'P 1'
#
loop_
_entity.id
_entity.type
_entity.pdbx_description
1 polymer ?
#
loop_
_entity_poly.entity_id
_entity_poly.type
_entity_poly.pdbx_seq_one_letter_code
_entity_poly.pdbx_strand_id
1 'polypeptide(L)'
;MNKDTTVKERRKAPLVTPTDLGDNARRDITGALNALLADVFALYLKTKNFHWHVSGPHFRDYHLLFDEQADQIFGITDEIAE
;
A
#
# COMPACT_ATOMS: atom_id res chain seq x y z
N MET A 1 26.24 -19.84 -16.48
CA MET A 1 24.92 -19.22 -16.20
C MET A 1 25.13 -18.19 -15.09
N ASN A 2 25.00 -16.89 -15.38
CA ASN A 2 25.23 -15.84 -14.38
C ASN A 2 24.17 -15.89 -13.29
N LYS A 3 24.59 -15.94 -12.03
CA LYS A 3 23.71 -15.99 -10.85
C LYS A 3 22.69 -14.85 -10.83
N ASP A 4 23.08 -13.66 -11.28
CA ASP A 4 22.21 -12.47 -11.36
C ASP A 4 21.03 -12.61 -12.34
N THR A 5 21.20 -13.37 -13.42
CA THR A 5 20.13 -13.60 -14.41
C THR A 5 19.01 -14.42 -13.79
N THR A 6 19.36 -15.41 -12.96
CA THR A 6 18.40 -16.34 -12.33
C THR A 6 17.51 -15.68 -11.28
N VAL A 7 17.99 -14.66 -10.56
CA VAL A 7 17.21 -13.94 -9.54
C VAL A 7 16.17 -13.03 -10.19
N LYS A 8 16.55 -12.33 -11.27
CA LYS A 8 15.63 -11.47 -12.03
C LYS A 8 14.50 -12.27 -12.67
N GLU A 9 14.80 -13.47 -13.17
CA GLU A 9 13.80 -14.38 -13.74
C GLU A 9 12.82 -14.89 -12.67
N ARG A 10 13.32 -15.27 -11.49
CA ARG A 10 12.47 -15.71 -10.36
C ARG A 10 11.53 -14.62 -9.86
N ARG A 11 11.96 -13.35 -9.84
CA ARG A 11 11.09 -12.21 -9.49
C ARG A 11 9.95 -11.96 -10.48
N LYS A 12 10.10 -12.39 -11.73
CA LYS A 12 9.07 -12.27 -12.77
C LYS A 12 8.20 -13.52 -12.88
N ALA A 13 8.56 -14.60 -12.20
CA ALA A 13 7.80 -15.84 -12.24
C ALA A 13 6.42 -15.62 -11.61
N PRO A 14 5.33 -16.08 -12.24
CA PRO A 14 4.01 -16.01 -11.63
C PRO A 14 3.97 -16.78 -10.32
N LEU A 15 3.37 -16.19 -9.29
CA LEU A 15 2.99 -16.96 -8.10
C LEU A 15 1.88 -17.95 -8.53
N VAL A 16 2.05 -19.23 -8.21
CA VAL A 16 1.06 -20.26 -8.50
C VAL A 16 0.00 -20.22 -7.39
N THR A 17 -0.85 -19.19 -7.44
CA THR A 17 -1.98 -18.98 -6.53
C THR A 17 -3.26 -19.33 -7.27
N PRO A 18 -3.86 -20.51 -7.03
CA PRO A 18 -5.09 -20.91 -7.72
C PRO A 18 -6.21 -19.93 -7.37
N THR A 19 -6.83 -19.35 -8.39
CA THR A 19 -8.00 -18.47 -8.27
C THR A 19 -8.88 -18.68 -9.52
N ASP A 20 -10.17 -18.42 -9.40
CA ASP A 20 -11.12 -18.53 -10.52
C ASP A 20 -10.96 -17.38 -11.55
N LEU A 21 -9.98 -16.49 -11.38
CA LEU A 21 -9.68 -15.38 -12.28
C LEU A 21 -8.75 -15.81 -13.42
N GLY A 22 -9.20 -15.57 -14.65
CA GLY A 22 -8.36 -15.73 -15.85
C GLY A 22 -7.19 -14.74 -15.91
N ASP A 23 -6.21 -15.02 -16.76
CA ASP A 23 -4.93 -14.28 -16.85
C ASP A 23 -5.09 -12.77 -17.03
N ASN A 24 -6.02 -12.35 -17.91
CA ASN A 24 -6.29 -10.92 -18.14
C ASN A 24 -6.89 -10.25 -16.90
N ALA A 25 -7.84 -10.92 -16.23
CA ALA A 25 -8.47 -10.38 -15.02
C ALA A 25 -7.45 -10.22 -13.90
N ARG A 26 -6.59 -11.22 -13.67
CA ARG A 26 -5.50 -11.10 -12.68
C ARG A 26 -4.57 -9.95 -13.01
N ARG A 27 -4.11 -9.83 -14.26
CA ARG A 27 -3.20 -8.75 -14.67
C ARG A 27 -3.82 -7.37 -14.41
N ASP A 28 -5.06 -7.17 -14.83
CA ASP A 28 -5.71 -5.87 -14.77
C ASP A 28 -6.09 -5.48 -13.33
N ILE A 29 -6.60 -6.44 -12.53
CA ILE A 29 -6.94 -6.23 -11.12
C ILE A 29 -5.68 -5.96 -10.28
N THR A 30 -4.63 -6.77 -10.41
CA THR A 30 -3.36 -6.53 -9.69
C THR A 30 -2.74 -5.19 -10.09
N GLY A 31 -2.86 -4.78 -11.36
CA GLY A 31 -2.43 -3.46 -11.80
C GLY A 31 -3.15 -2.33 -11.09
N ALA A 32 -4.49 -2.42 -10.99
CA ALA A 32 -5.30 -1.43 -10.29
C ALA A 32 -5.05 -1.42 -8.78
N LEU A 33 -4.96 -2.59 -8.13
CA LEU A 33 -4.67 -2.71 -6.70
C LEU A 33 -3.29 -2.13 -6.34
N ASN A 34 -2.27 -2.32 -7.18
CA ASN A 34 -0.95 -1.72 -6.95
C ASN A 34 -0.98 -0.18 -6.98
N ALA A 35 -1.73 0.41 -7.93
CA ALA A 35 -1.90 1.85 -7.97
C ALA A 35 -2.67 2.37 -6.74
N LEU A 36 -3.76 1.68 -6.37
CA LEU A 36 -4.54 2.02 -5.18
C LEU A 36 -3.71 1.92 -3.90
N LEU A 37 -2.92 0.84 -3.75
CA LEU A 37 -2.02 0.66 -2.61
C LEU A 37 -1.02 1.81 -2.49
N ALA A 38 -0.43 2.24 -3.61
CA ALA A 38 0.49 3.37 -3.63
C ALA A 38 -0.20 4.68 -3.17
N ASP A 39 -1.41 4.95 -3.65
CA ASP A 39 -2.18 6.13 -3.27
C ASP A 39 -2.58 6.11 -1.79
N VAL A 40 -3.05 4.97 -1.28
CA VAL A 40 -3.44 4.78 0.13
C VAL A 40 -2.21 4.94 1.04
N PHE A 41 -1.07 4.36 0.68
CA PHE A 41 0.15 4.51 1.46
C PHE A 41 0.70 5.95 1.44
N ALA A 42 0.61 6.63 0.29
CA ALA A 42 0.95 8.05 0.19
C ALA A 42 0.01 8.92 1.06
N LEU A 43 -1.28 8.58 1.12
CA LEU A 43 -2.24 9.23 2.00
C LEU A 43 -1.89 9.04 3.47
N TYR A 44 -1.60 7.80 3.90
CA TYR A 44 -1.11 7.50 5.25
C TYR A 44 0.07 8.39 5.64
N LEU A 45 1.09 8.46 4.77
CA LEU A 45 2.30 9.22 5.06
C LEU A 45 2.03 10.72 5.17
N LYS A 46 1.12 11.26 4.36
CA LYS A 46 0.67 12.66 4.46
C LYS A 46 -0.10 12.89 5.77
N THR A 47 -0.98 11.98 6.18
CA THR A 47 -1.72 12.10 7.44
C THR A 47 -0.77 12.09 8.65
N LYS A 48 0.22 11.19 8.66
CA LYS A 48 1.29 11.21 9.68
C LYS A 48 2.12 12.49 9.62
N ASN A 49 2.39 13.02 8.44
CA ASN A 49 3.07 14.31 8.30
C ASN A 49 2.30 15.44 9.01
N PHE A 50 0.96 15.50 8.87
CA PHE A 50 0.14 16.44 9.62
C PHE A 50 0.16 16.16 11.13
N HIS A 51 0.03 14.91 11.56
CA HIS A 51 0.12 14.52 12.97
C HIS A 51 1.43 15.02 13.63
N TRP A 52 2.57 14.91 12.93
CA TRP A 52 3.87 15.35 13.45
C TRP A 52 4.06 16.87 13.45
N HIS A 53 3.50 17.58 12.47
CA HIS A 53 3.82 18.99 12.23
C HIS A 53 2.66 19.96 12.50
N VAL A 54 1.47 19.48 12.87
CA VAL A 54 0.35 20.34 13.25
C VAL A 54 0.70 21.16 14.48
N SER A 55 0.23 22.41 14.53
CA SER A 55 0.41 23.34 15.65
C SER A 55 -0.76 24.30 15.76
N GLY A 56 -0.88 25.00 16.90
CA GLY A 56 -1.93 25.99 17.15
C GLY A 56 -2.84 25.66 18.33
N PRO A 57 -3.89 26.47 18.59
CA PRO A 57 -4.76 26.33 19.77
C PRO A 57 -5.46 24.97 19.90
N HIS A 58 -5.66 24.28 18.77
CA HIS A 58 -6.31 22.96 18.70
C HIS A 58 -5.30 21.81 18.48
N PHE A 59 -4.02 22.02 18.81
CA PHE A 59 -2.95 21.05 18.56
C PHE A 59 -3.32 19.63 19.00
N ARG A 60 -3.76 19.46 20.25
CA ARG A 60 -4.03 18.13 20.81
C ARG A 60 -5.11 17.39 20.05
N ASP A 61 -6.21 18.06 19.72
CA ASP A 61 -7.35 17.43 19.07
C ASP A 61 -7.00 17.00 17.65
N TYR A 62 -6.30 17.86 16.90
CA TYR A 62 -5.84 17.51 15.56
C TYR A 62 -4.72 16.48 15.56
N HIS A 63 -3.80 16.53 16.52
CA HIS A 63 -2.74 15.53 16.66
C HIS A 63 -3.33 14.13 16.85
N LEU A 64 -4.33 13.97 17.72
CA LEU A 64 -5.00 12.70 17.95
C LEU A 64 -5.88 12.29 16.77
N LEU A 65 -6.62 13.24 16.18
CA LEU A 65 -7.45 12.97 15.00
C LEU A 65 -6.63 12.42 13.83
N PHE A 66 -5.49 13.05 13.53
CA PHE A 66 -4.62 12.59 12.44
C PHE A 66 -3.96 11.24 12.76
N ASP A 67 -3.73 10.92 14.03
CA ASP A 67 -3.21 9.60 14.41
C ASP A 67 -4.26 8.51 14.21
N GLU A 68 -5.49 8.74 14.69
CA GLU A 68 -6.61 7.81 14.51
C GLU A 68 -6.89 7.56 13.02
N GLN A 69 -6.90 8.61 12.21
CA GLN A 69 -7.07 8.48 10.76
C GLN A 69 -5.90 7.73 10.12
N ALA A 70 -4.66 7.98 10.56
CA ALA A 70 -3.50 7.30 10.02
C ALA A 70 -3.54 5.79 10.32
N ASP A 71 -3.97 5.39 11.52
CA ASP A 71 -4.13 3.99 11.89
C ASP A 71 -5.18 3.29 11.02
N GLN A 72 -6.34 3.94 10.79
CA GLN A 72 -7.37 3.43 9.89
C GLN A 72 -6.85 3.28 8.45
N ILE A 73 -6.17 4.29 7.92
CA ILE A 73 -5.62 4.25 6.55
C ILE A 73 -4.53 3.19 6.42
N PHE A 74 -3.67 3.05 7.43
CA PHE A 74 -2.60 2.05 7.42
C PHE A 74 -3.16 0.63 7.46
N GLY A 75 -4.20 0.38 8.26
CA GLY A 75 -4.89 -0.92 8.29
C GLY A 75 -5.46 -1.35 6.94
N ILE A 76 -5.88 -0.40 6.09
CA ILE A 76 -6.40 -0.68 4.74
C ILE A 76 -5.28 -1.13 3.78
N THR A 77 -4.01 -0.79 4.05
CA THR A 77 -2.91 -1.13 3.14
C THR A 77 -2.66 -2.64 3.05
N ASP A 78 -2.90 -3.36 4.14
CA ASP A 78 -2.73 -4.82 4.21
C ASP A 78 -3.78 -5.53 3.36
N GLU A 79 -5.06 -5.21 3.58
CA GLU A 79 -6.21 -5.76 2.83
C GLU A 79 -6.15 -5.50 1.32
N ILE A 80 -5.48 -4.43 0.87
CA ILE A 80 -5.27 -4.16 -0.56
C ILE A 80 -4.08 -4.96 -1.12
N ALA A 81 -3.09 -5.24 -0.29
CA ALA A 81 -1.83 -5.87 -0.70
C ALA A 81 -1.88 -7.41 -0.71
N GLU A 82 -2.67 -8.03 0.19
CA GLU A 82 -2.90 -9.48 0.26
C GLU A 82 -3.79 -10.02 -0.87
#